data_AF-A0A945MH58-F1
#
_entry.id   AF-A0A945MH58-F1
#
_cell.length_a   1.000
_cell.length_b   1.000
_cell.length_c   1.000
_cell.angle_alpha   90.00
_cell.angle_beta   90.00
_cell.angle_gamma   90.00
#
_symmetry.space_group_name_H-M   'P 1'
#
loop_
_entity.id
_entity.type
_entity.pdbx_description
1 polymer ?
#
loop_
_entity_poly.entity_id
_entity_poly.type
_entity_poly.pdbx_seq_one_letter_code
_entity_poly.pdbx_strand_id
1 'polypeptide(L)' 'MNIYVYEDDKTLDLSPLSSNRATFDIRIGSETFLDRIKTLFPNHSISLFVREELEVVT' A
#
# COMPACT_ATOMS: atom_id res chain seq x y z
N MET A 1 6.48 9.54 -15.43
CA MET A 1 5.25 8.73 -15.34
C MET A 1 4.68 8.86 -13.94
N ASN A 2 3.37 9.03 -13.81
CA ASN A 2 2.71 9.03 -12.50
C ASN A 2 2.26 7.60 -12.21
N ILE A 3 2.61 7.09 -11.03
CA ILE A 3 2.25 5.74 -10.60
C ILE A 3 1.16 5.88 -9.53
N TYR A 4 0.06 5.18 -9.73
CA TYR A 4 -1.05 5.16 -8.79
C TYR A 4 -1.19 3.74 -8.25
N VAL A 5 -1.15 3.59 -6.93
CA VAL A 5 -1.30 2.32 -6.23
C VAL A 5 -2.58 2.39 -5.42
N TYR A 6 -3.42 1.37 -5.55
CA TYR A 6 -4.71 1.32 -4.86
C TYR A 6 -4.95 -0.09 -4.32
N GLU A 7 -5.80 -0.16 -3.31
CA GLU A 7 -6.31 -1.41 -2.74
C GLU A 7 -7.46 -1.95 -3.59
N ASP A 8 -7.41 -3.23 -3.97
CA ASP A 8 -8.50 -3.89 -4.70
C ASP A 8 -9.47 -4.61 -3.74
N ASP A 9 -10.47 -5.27 -4.32
CA ASP A 9 -11.50 -6.02 -3.59
C ASP A 9 -10.96 -7.23 -2.80
N LYS A 10 -9.72 -7.65 -3.07
CA LYS A 10 -9.03 -8.77 -2.39
C LYS A 10 -8.20 -8.33 -1.22
N THR A 11 -8.13 -7.04 -0.93
CA THR A 11 -7.42 -6.48 0.23
C THR A 11 -7.77 -7.20 1.54
N LEU A 12 -9.04 -7.57 1.73
CA LEU A 12 -9.50 -8.25 2.95
C LEU A 12 -9.11 -9.73 3.02
N ASP A 13 -8.60 -10.33 1.93
CA ASP A 13 -8.05 -11.70 1.95
C ASP A 13 -6.79 -11.78 2.84
N LEU A 14 -6.13 -10.63 3.07
CA LEU A 14 -4.98 -10.50 3.97
C LEU A 14 -5.38 -10.19 5.42
N SER A 15 -6.68 -10.21 5.75
CA SER A 15 -7.16 -10.04 7.12
C SER A 15 -6.54 -11.09 8.05
N PRO A 16 -6.11 -10.72 9.27
CA PRO A 16 -6.33 -9.43 9.93
C PRO A 16 -5.24 -8.37 9.64
N LEU A 17 -4.25 -8.68 8.81
CA LEU A 17 -3.11 -7.78 8.56
C LEU A 17 -3.52 -6.50 7.84
N SER A 18 -4.52 -6.55 6.97
CA SER A 18 -5.07 -5.41 6.24
C SER A 18 -6.22 -4.71 6.98
N SER A 19 -6.58 -5.14 8.20
CA SER A 19 -7.74 -4.58 8.90
C SER A 19 -7.53 -3.13 9.38
N ASN A 20 -6.29 -2.76 9.73
CA ASN A 20 -5.98 -1.45 10.33
C ASN A 20 -4.83 -0.71 9.64
N ARG A 21 -4.48 -1.12 8.42
CA ARG A 21 -3.44 -0.52 7.59
C ARG A 21 -3.68 -0.86 6.13
N ALA A 22 -3.13 -0.04 5.25
CA ALA A 22 -3.16 -0.32 3.83
C ALA A 22 -2.31 -1.55 3.50
N THR A 23 -2.72 -2.29 2.48
CA THR A 23 -2.03 -3.51 2.02
C THR A 23 -0.59 -3.22 1.62
N PHE A 24 -0.32 -2.07 1.01
CA PHE A 24 1.04 -1.71 0.61
C PHE A 24 1.97 -1.38 1.80
N ASP A 25 1.43 -1.14 2.99
CA ASP A 25 2.18 -0.95 4.24
C ASP A 25 2.45 -2.28 4.99
N ILE A 26 1.97 -3.40 4.46
CA ILE A 26 2.29 -4.72 5.01
C ILE A 26 3.77 -5.01 4.79
N ARG A 27 4.43 -5.46 5.86
CA ARG A 27 5.85 -5.80 5.86
C ARG A 27 6.10 -7.18 5.28
N ILE A 28 7.16 -7.27 4.49
CA ILE A 28 7.75 -8.48 3.93
C ILE A 28 9.24 -8.53 4.30
N GLY A 29 9.54 -9.11 5.46
CA GLY A 29 10.89 -9.07 6.05
C GLY A 29 11.24 -7.67 6.57
N SER A 30 12.34 -7.10 6.07
CA SER A 30 12.82 -5.77 6.49
C SER A 30 12.08 -4.60 5.83
N GLU A 31 11.35 -4.86 4.73
CA GLU A 31 10.71 -3.85 3.88
C GLU A 31 9.18 -3.99 3.86
N THR A 32 8.48 -3.02 3.26
CA THR A 32 7.05 -3.10 2.90
C THR A 32 6.87 -3.36 1.41
N PHE A 33 5.64 -3.66 0.98
CA PHE A 33 5.32 -3.66 -0.45
C PHE A 33 5.57 -2.29 -1.09
N LEU A 34 5.24 -1.20 -0.39
CA LEU A 34 5.50 0.16 -0.86
C LEU A 34 6.99 0.43 -1.06
N ASP A 35 7.84 -0.03 -0.15
CA ASP A 35 9.31 0.11 -0.27
C ASP A 35 9.82 -0.58 -1.52
N ARG A 36 9.32 -1.78 -1.82
CA ARG A 36 9.64 -2.48 -3.08
C ARG A 36 9.21 -1.68 -4.31
N ILE A 37 8.01 -1.09 -4.32
CA ILE A 37 7.53 -0.28 -5.44
C ILE A 37 8.44 0.95 -5.63
N LYS A 38 8.81 1.63 -4.55
CA LYS A 38 9.74 2.77 -4.58
C LYS A 38 11.12 2.37 -5.11
N THR A 39 11.64 1.21 -4.71
CA THR A 39 12.92 0.69 -5.21
C THR A 39 12.88 0.36 -6.72
N LEU A 40 11.76 -0.15 -7.22
CA LEU A 40 11.58 -0.42 -8.66
C LEU A 40 11.41 0.87 -9.48
N PHE A 41 10.84 1.92 -8.89
CA PHE A 41 10.53 3.18 -9.58
C PHE A 41 11.10 4.41 -8.84
N PRO A 42 12.43 4.51 -8.65
CA PRO A 42 13.04 5.48 -7.74
C PRO A 42 12.83 6.95 -8.15
N ASN A 43 12.59 7.21 -9.45
CA ASN A 43 12.47 8.56 -10.01
C ASN A 43 11.03 8.92 -10.40
N HIS A 44 10.04 8.18 -9.90
CA HIS A 44 8.64 8.38 -10.25
C HIS A 44 7.83 8.84 -9.06
N SER A 45 6.86 9.71 -9.32
CA SER A 45 5.87 10.09 -8.31
C SER A 45 4.90 8.93 -8.12
N ILE A 46 4.68 8.55 -6.86
CA ILE A 46 3.77 7.48 -6.45
C ILE A 46 2.68 8.11 -5.60
N SER A 47 1.42 7.97 -6.02
CA SER A 47 0.24 8.35 -5.26
C SER A 47 -0.49 7.10 -4.78
N LEU A 48 -0.97 7.12 -3.55
CA LEU A 48 -1.59 5.99 -2.89
C LEU A 48 -3.07 6.30 -2.66
N PHE A 49 -3.92 5.33 -2.94
CA PHE A 49 -5.34 5.37 -2.59
C PHE A 49 -5.63 4.25 -1.60
N VAL A 50 -6.18 4.61 -0.46
CA VAL A 50 -6.59 3.70 0.60
C VAL A 50 -8.11 3.67 0.67
N ARG A 51 -8.63 2.67 1.37
CA ARG A 51 -10.05 2.64 1.75
C ARG A 51 -10.39 3.79 2.69
N GLU A 52 -11.62 4.28 2.63
CA GLU A 52 -12.10 5.45 3.36
C GLU A 52 -11.88 5.31 4.87
N GLU A 53 -12.04 4.10 5.43
CA GLU A 53 -11.82 3.84 6.84
C GLU A 53 -10.36 4.03 7.30
N LEU A 54 -9.40 4.03 6.36
CA LEU A 54 -7.98 4.23 6.63
C LEU A 54 -7.49 5.64 6.29
N GLU A 55 -8.24 6.42 5.50
CA GLU A 55 -7.89 7.81 5.14
C GLU A 55 -7.79 8.72 6.38
N VAL A 56 -8.57 8.42 7.42
CA VAL A 56 -8.57 9.18 8.68
C VAL A 56 -7.39 8.82 9.59
N VAL A 57 -6.71 7.70 9.34
CA VAL A 57 -5.70 7.10 10.23
C VAL A 57 -4.28 7.14 9.63
N THR A 58 -4.16 7.48 8.34
CA THR A 58 -2.90 7.48 7.57
C THR A 58 -2.47 8.91 7.24
#